data_AF-K1YU89-F1
#
_entry.id   AF-K1YU89-F1
#
_cell.length_a   1.000
_cell.length_b   1.000
_cell.length_c   1.000
_cell.angle_alpha   90.00
_cell.angle_beta   90.00
_cell.angle_gamma   90.00
#
_symmetry.space_group_name_H-M   'P 1'
#
loop_
_entity.id
_entity.type
_entity.pdbx_description
1 polymer ?
#
loop_
_entity_poly.entity_id
_entity_poly.type
_entity_poly.pdbx_seq_one_letter_code
_entity_poly.pdbx_strand_id
1 'polypeptide(L)'
;MAHRVAGEQYYDLDGQLLEIKRQLRQRAGYPYDPNELRKHLQSIITGKFYTTLALIARDSKERNIIMDRTDGTGLLSRTQEQYIFSSTVDFDIREYDQPTEIMPVSIFALMENATFTQMFGSLLQEPEDLFFTQAQVKSFILKNQDWLHEDCITHIPFKYGGIYLVANVSFKKSDDIPSVIVHNSKAPQIYSGMCGTILLSRIVVPCY
;
A
#
# COMPACT_ATOMS: atom_id res chain seq x y z
N MET A 1 5.52 -6.51 34.89
CA MET A 1 6.90 -6.00 34.89
C MET A 1 6.94 -4.81 33.96
N ALA A 2 7.32 -3.62 34.44
CA ALA A 2 7.43 -2.42 33.60
C ALA A 2 8.64 -2.58 32.67
N HIS A 3 8.39 -2.62 31.36
CA HIS A 3 9.44 -2.71 30.36
C HIS A 3 10.21 -1.38 30.39
N ARG A 4 11.50 -1.39 30.77
CA ARG A 4 12.42 -0.23 30.72
C ARG A 4 12.77 0.15 29.26
N VAL A 5 11.76 0.34 28.42
CA VAL A 5 11.92 0.64 26.99
C VAL A 5 12.12 2.15 26.76
N ALA A 6 11.79 2.99 27.75
CA ALA A 6 11.69 4.44 27.59
C ALA A 6 12.95 5.26 27.98
N GLY A 7 14.08 4.66 28.36
CA GLY A 7 15.25 5.44 28.79
C GLY A 7 16.08 5.95 27.61
N GLU A 8 16.74 4.99 26.96
CA GLU A 8 17.69 5.26 25.88
C GLU A 8 16.99 5.80 24.63
N GLN A 9 15.81 5.27 24.28
CA GLN A 9 15.06 5.75 23.11
C GLN A 9 14.69 7.23 23.20
N TYR A 10 14.30 7.71 24.38
CA TYR A 10 13.98 9.12 24.58
C TYR A 10 15.23 10.00 24.60
N TYR A 11 16.34 9.48 25.12
CA TYR A 11 17.63 10.15 25.06
C TYR A 11 18.11 10.34 23.62
N ASP A 12 18.00 9.29 22.79
CA ASP A 12 18.36 9.35 21.38
C ASP A 12 17.45 10.32 20.60
N LEU A 13 16.14 10.31 20.86
CA LEU A 13 15.19 11.26 20.26
C LEU A 13 15.51 12.71 20.66
N ASP A 14 15.85 12.97 21.93
CA ASP A 14 16.27 14.30 22.39
C ASP A 14 17.56 14.74 21.69
N GLY A 15 18.53 13.84 21.51
CA GLY A 15 19.73 14.08 20.72
C GLY A 15 19.45 14.46 19.27
N GLN A 16 18.49 13.79 18.62
CA GLN A 16 18.06 14.14 17.26
C GLN A 16 17.40 15.53 17.19
N LEU A 17 16.54 15.86 18.16
CA LEU A 17 15.91 17.19 18.24
C LEU A 17 16.95 18.30 18.47
N LEU A 18 17.97 18.03 19.28
CA LEU A 18 19.08 18.95 19.51
C LEU A 18 19.86 19.21 18.21
N GLU A 19 20.11 18.18 17.40
CA GLU A 19 20.82 18.32 16.13
C GLU A 19 20.02 19.14 15.11
N ILE A 20 18.71 18.90 14.99
CA ILE A 20 17.81 19.72 14.15
C ILE A 20 17.90 21.19 14.59
N LYS A 21 17.80 21.45 15.90
CA LYS A 21 17.91 22.80 16.46
C LYS A 21 19.27 23.44 16.18
N ARG A 22 20.37 22.66 16.26
CA ARG A 22 21.71 23.13 15.93
C ARG A 22 21.82 23.54 14.47
N GLN A 23 21.31 22.71 13.55
CA GLN A 23 21.30 22.98 12.11
C GLN A 23 20.51 24.26 11.78
N LEU A 24 19.34 24.46 12.39
CA LEU A 24 18.53 25.66 12.21
C LEU A 24 19.19 26.96 12.68
N ARG A 25 20.17 26.86 13.60
CA ARG A 25 20.89 28.01 14.16
C ARG A 25 22.19 28.33 13.42
N GLN A 26 22.56 27.55 12.40
CA GLN A 26 23.76 27.84 11.61
C GLN A 26 23.60 29.16 10.87
N ARG A 27 24.67 29.97 10.78
CA ARG A 27 24.66 31.25 10.07
C ARG A 27 24.33 31.12 8.58
N ALA A 28 24.67 29.98 7.98
CA ALA A 28 24.34 29.66 6.58
C ALA A 28 22.87 29.27 6.38
N GLY A 29 22.10 29.13 7.46
CA GLY A 29 20.72 28.65 7.43
C GLY A 29 20.61 27.14 7.27
N TYR A 30 19.37 26.67 7.19
CA TYR A 30 19.04 25.27 6.90
C TYR A 30 18.88 25.11 5.38
N PRO A 31 19.48 24.09 4.74
CA PRO A 31 19.53 23.99 3.28
C PRO A 31 18.19 23.60 2.63
N TYR A 32 17.13 23.35 3.41
CA TYR A 32 15.81 22.96 2.94
C TYR A 32 14.78 24.07 3.12
N ASP A 33 13.65 23.99 2.39
CA ASP A 33 12.57 24.97 2.46
C ASP A 33 12.01 25.09 3.90
N PRO A 34 12.07 26.29 4.51
CA PRO A 34 11.58 26.52 5.87
C PRO A 34 10.06 26.25 6.02
N ASN A 35 9.26 26.41 4.96
CA ASN A 35 7.82 26.15 5.02
C ASN A 35 7.53 24.65 5.12
N GLU A 36 8.24 23.84 4.34
CA GLU A 36 8.14 22.38 4.40
C GLU A 36 8.62 21.87 5.76
N LEU A 37 9.76 22.34 6.26
CA LEU A 37 10.23 21.99 7.60
C LEU A 37 9.20 22.34 8.69
N ARG A 38 8.59 23.54 8.62
CA ARG A 38 7.54 23.95 9.56
C ARG A 38 6.36 22.98 9.56
N LYS A 39 5.90 22.55 8.39
CA LYS A 39 4.80 21.57 8.28
C LYS A 39 5.16 20.26 8.96
N HIS A 40 6.35 19.73 8.72
CA HIS A 40 6.80 18.46 9.30
C HIS A 40 6.96 18.55 10.83
N LEU A 41 7.55 19.62 11.34
CA LEU A 41 7.66 19.86 12.79
C LEU A 41 6.27 19.97 13.44
N GLN A 42 5.32 20.66 12.79
CA GLN A 42 3.95 20.74 13.29
C GLN A 42 3.27 19.37 13.31
N SER A 43 3.51 18.53 12.30
CA SER A 43 3.00 17.15 12.28
C SER A 43 3.56 16.33 13.44
N ILE A 44 4.87 16.41 13.72
CA ILE A 44 5.51 15.77 14.87
C ILE A 44 4.87 16.23 16.19
N ILE A 45 4.73 17.54 16.39
CA ILE A 45 4.15 18.13 17.62
C ILE A 45 2.70 17.69 17.83
N THR A 46 1.93 17.56 16.75
CA THR A 46 0.51 17.17 16.81
C THR A 46 0.31 15.66 16.84
N GLY A 47 1.38 14.86 16.93
CA GLY A 47 1.29 13.41 16.91
C GLY A 47 0.88 12.82 15.56
N LYS A 48 0.90 13.63 14.49
CA LYS A 48 0.63 13.20 13.11
C LYS A 48 1.88 12.58 12.51
N PHE A 49 2.37 11.51 13.13
CA PHE A 49 3.55 10.75 12.72
C PHE A 49 3.27 9.87 11.49
N TYR A 50 2.65 10.44 10.45
CA TYR A 50 2.09 9.70 9.33
C TYR A 50 0.97 8.76 9.80
N THR A 51 -0.18 9.34 10.18
CA THR A 51 -1.40 8.67 9.74
C THR A 51 -1.35 8.80 8.23
N THR A 52 -1.24 7.68 7.53
CA THR A 52 -1.49 7.61 6.10
C THR A 52 -2.83 8.32 5.88
N LEU A 53 -2.83 9.61 5.53
CA LEU A 53 -4.06 10.44 5.50
C LEU A 53 -5.07 9.85 4.51
N ALA A 54 -4.56 9.07 3.57
CA ALA A 54 -5.34 8.29 2.64
C ALA A 54 -5.90 6.99 3.26
N LEU A 55 -5.17 6.28 4.13
CA LEU A 55 -5.51 4.91 4.54
C LEU A 55 -5.96 4.81 6.00
N ILE A 56 -7.26 4.71 6.21
CA ILE A 56 -7.81 4.27 7.49
C ILE A 56 -7.89 2.75 7.46
N ALA A 57 -7.27 2.08 8.43
CA ALA A 57 -7.46 0.65 8.63
C ALA A 57 -8.96 0.40 8.81
N ARG A 58 -9.60 -0.25 7.83
CA ARG A 58 -10.98 -0.67 7.99
C ARG A 58 -10.94 -1.79 9.01
N ASP A 59 -11.72 -1.71 10.09
CA ASP A 59 -11.68 -2.69 11.18
C ASP A 59 -11.96 -4.08 10.58
N SER A 60 -10.91 -4.82 10.27
CA SER A 60 -10.97 -6.14 9.63
C SER A 60 -11.37 -7.22 10.63
N LYS A 61 -11.72 -6.82 11.87
CA LYS A 61 -12.11 -7.69 12.97
C LYS A 61 -13.21 -8.69 12.61
N GLU A 62 -14.00 -8.44 11.56
CA GLU A 62 -15.03 -9.37 11.13
C GLU A 62 -14.56 -10.41 10.08
N ARG A 63 -13.44 -10.20 9.37
CA ARG A 63 -12.95 -11.15 8.36
C ARG A 63 -11.42 -11.18 8.29
N ASN A 64 -10.84 -12.28 8.75
CA ASN A 64 -9.45 -12.63 8.48
C ASN A 64 -9.28 -12.91 6.99
N ILE A 65 -8.89 -11.89 6.23
CA ILE A 65 -8.56 -12.06 4.82
C ILE A 65 -7.17 -12.67 4.70
N ILE A 66 -7.09 -13.73 3.90
CA ILE A 66 -5.89 -14.51 3.68
C ILE A 66 -5.68 -14.63 2.17
N MET A 67 -4.49 -14.26 1.70
CA MET A 67 -3.96 -14.70 0.40
C MET A 67 -3.57 -16.17 0.51
N ASP A 68 -4.11 -16.99 -0.36
CA ASP A 68 -3.74 -18.40 -0.41
C ASP A 68 -2.33 -18.59 -0.98
N ARG A 69 -1.72 -19.72 -0.61
CA ARG A 69 -0.48 -20.20 -1.23
C ARG A 69 -0.68 -20.35 -2.74
N THR A 70 0.29 -19.90 -3.51
CA THR A 70 0.29 -20.07 -4.98
C THR A 70 1.54 -20.81 -5.45
N ASP A 71 1.46 -21.50 -6.58
CA ASP A 71 2.63 -22.09 -7.25
C ASP A 71 3.36 -21.09 -8.19
N GLY A 72 2.83 -19.87 -8.32
CA GLY A 72 3.39 -18.81 -9.15
C GLY A 72 2.97 -18.86 -10.63
N THR A 73 2.21 -19.87 -11.04
CA THR A 73 1.82 -20.06 -12.45
C THR A 73 0.63 -19.19 -12.89
N GLY A 74 -0.06 -18.55 -11.94
CA GLY A 74 -1.22 -17.70 -12.21
C GLY A 74 -0.81 -16.35 -12.80
N LEU A 75 -1.06 -16.14 -14.09
CA LEU A 75 -0.85 -14.85 -14.77
C LEU A 75 -2.16 -14.06 -14.83
N LEU A 76 -2.07 -12.74 -14.64
CA LEU A 76 -3.21 -11.83 -14.84
C LEU A 76 -3.55 -11.64 -16.33
N SER A 77 -2.55 -11.70 -17.21
CA SER A 77 -2.68 -11.43 -18.65
C SER A 77 -3.14 -12.64 -19.49
N ARG A 78 -2.96 -13.86 -18.97
CA ARG A 78 -2.96 -15.10 -19.77
C ARG A 78 -4.07 -16.07 -19.42
N THR A 79 -5.14 -15.58 -18.83
CA THR A 79 -6.31 -16.40 -18.59
C THR A 79 -6.99 -16.66 -19.93
N GLN A 80 -6.95 -17.91 -20.43
CA GLN A 80 -7.88 -18.37 -21.48
C GLN A 80 -9.34 -18.13 -21.06
N GLU A 81 -9.57 -17.82 -19.80
CA GLU A 81 -10.71 -17.10 -19.24
C GLU A 81 -10.67 -15.61 -19.67
N GLN A 82 -10.73 -15.34 -20.99
CA GLN A 82 -10.89 -13.99 -21.56
C GLN A 82 -12.14 -13.24 -21.04
N TYR A 83 -12.99 -13.94 -20.31
CA TYR A 83 -14.20 -13.46 -19.66
C TYR A 83 -13.99 -13.19 -18.17
N ILE A 84 -12.78 -13.06 -17.63
CA ILE A 84 -12.62 -12.76 -16.20
C ILE A 84 -11.98 -11.39 -15.95
N PHE A 85 -11.23 -10.84 -16.91
CA PHE A 85 -10.57 -9.54 -16.74
C PHE A 85 -10.57 -8.75 -18.06
N SER A 86 -11.28 -7.60 -18.09
CA SER A 86 -11.17 -6.64 -19.20
C SER A 86 -9.88 -5.82 -19.06
N SER A 87 -8.73 -6.46 -19.09
CA SER A 87 -7.48 -5.78 -18.75
C SER A 87 -6.89 -5.08 -19.97
N THR A 88 -6.85 -3.76 -19.95
CA THR A 88 -5.84 -2.99 -20.68
C THR A 88 -4.54 -3.04 -19.88
N VAL A 89 -3.86 -4.19 -19.92
CA VAL A 89 -2.50 -4.26 -19.40
C VAL A 89 -1.61 -3.63 -20.48
N ASP A 90 -1.09 -2.43 -20.21
CA ASP A 90 -0.15 -1.73 -21.10
C ASP A 90 1.24 -2.42 -21.14
N PHE A 91 1.34 -3.62 -20.57
CA PHE A 91 2.55 -4.39 -20.36
C PHE A 91 2.33 -5.83 -20.83
N ASP A 92 3.27 -6.33 -21.63
CA ASP A 92 3.41 -7.75 -21.94
C ASP A 92 3.92 -8.51 -20.71
N ILE A 93 3.05 -8.68 -19.71
CA ILE A 93 3.33 -9.47 -18.51
C ILE A 93 3.20 -10.95 -18.90
N ARG A 94 4.31 -11.67 -19.06
CA ARG A 94 4.32 -13.04 -19.61
C ARG A 94 5.10 -14.04 -18.76
N GLU A 95 5.78 -13.60 -17.71
CA GLU A 95 6.59 -14.45 -16.85
C GLU A 95 5.83 -14.88 -15.60
N TYR A 96 6.05 -16.12 -15.20
CA TYR A 96 5.50 -16.69 -13.97
C TYR A 96 6.23 -16.14 -12.75
N ASP A 97 5.50 -16.00 -11.65
CA ASP A 97 6.07 -15.60 -10.38
C ASP A 97 6.63 -16.83 -9.63
N GLN A 98 7.33 -16.58 -8.52
CA GLN A 98 7.74 -17.66 -7.62
C GLN A 98 6.56 -18.17 -6.79
N PRO A 99 6.59 -19.44 -6.33
CA PRO A 99 5.64 -19.93 -5.35
C PRO A 99 5.64 -19.06 -4.08
N THR A 100 4.47 -18.90 -3.49
CA THR A 100 4.27 -18.06 -2.28
C THR A 100 3.57 -18.85 -1.21
N GLU A 101 3.83 -18.57 0.07
CA GLU A 101 3.07 -19.17 1.18
C GLU A 101 1.74 -18.44 1.45
N ILE A 102 0.94 -19.00 2.35
CA ILE A 102 -0.28 -18.37 2.85
C ILE A 102 0.09 -17.07 3.57
N MET A 103 -0.57 -15.98 3.23
CA MET A 103 -0.23 -14.65 3.74
C MET A 103 -1.47 -13.90 4.26
N PRO A 104 -1.50 -13.47 5.53
CA PRO A 104 -2.57 -12.62 6.03
C PRO A 104 -2.51 -11.22 5.38
N VAL A 105 -3.69 -10.64 5.15
CA VAL A 105 -3.83 -9.36 4.45
C VAL A 105 -4.53 -8.34 5.34
N SER A 106 -4.05 -7.10 5.30
CA SER A 106 -4.69 -5.94 5.89
C SER A 106 -5.43 -5.15 4.82
N ILE A 107 -6.64 -4.70 5.14
CA ILE A 107 -7.46 -3.87 4.26
C ILE A 107 -7.48 -2.45 4.80
N PHE A 108 -7.29 -1.50 3.91
CA PHE A 108 -7.38 -0.08 4.21
C PHE A 108 -8.42 0.58 3.31
N ALA A 109 -9.20 1.50 3.86
CA ALA A 109 -10.08 2.35 3.07
C ALA A 109 -9.32 3.60 2.64
N LEU A 110 -9.43 3.96 1.36
CA LEU A 110 -8.89 5.20 0.82
C LEU A 110 -9.89 6.34 1.06
N MET A 111 -9.58 7.28 1.93
CA MET A 111 -10.49 8.35 2.35
C MET A 111 -10.43 9.61 1.47
N GLU A 112 -9.27 9.83 0.85
CA GLU A 112 -9.00 11.01 0.04
C GLU A 112 -8.26 10.59 -1.23
N ASN A 113 -8.33 11.44 -2.25
CA ASN A 113 -7.54 11.23 -3.44
C ASN A 113 -6.05 11.24 -3.08
N ALA A 114 -5.30 10.23 -3.52
CA ALA A 114 -3.89 10.11 -3.21
C ALA A 114 -3.10 9.51 -4.37
N THR A 115 -1.82 9.85 -4.46
CA THR A 115 -0.87 9.21 -5.36
C THR A 115 -0.31 7.93 -4.74
N PHE A 116 0.31 7.06 -5.55
CA PHE A 116 0.97 5.85 -5.03
C PHE A 116 1.97 6.19 -3.93
N THR A 117 2.81 7.21 -4.13
CA THR A 117 3.80 7.67 -3.14
C THR A 117 3.14 8.17 -1.86
N GLN A 118 1.97 8.80 -1.95
CA GLN A 118 1.23 9.24 -0.75
C GLN A 118 0.59 8.07 0.00
N MET A 119 0.13 7.04 -0.69
CA MET A 119 -0.50 5.86 -0.08
C MET A 119 0.53 4.90 0.51
N PHE A 120 1.64 4.68 -0.20
CA PHE A 120 2.60 3.62 0.12
C PHE A 120 3.99 4.15 0.45
N GLY A 121 4.35 5.38 0.09
CA GLY A 121 5.73 5.88 0.22
C GLY A 121 6.28 5.86 1.65
N SER A 122 5.41 6.02 2.66
CA SER A 122 5.80 5.88 4.09
C SER A 122 5.81 4.44 4.59
N LEU A 123 5.12 3.53 3.91
CA LEU A 123 4.99 2.12 4.27
C LEU A 123 6.16 1.29 3.73
N LEU A 124 6.74 1.71 2.60
CA LEU A 124 7.74 0.98 1.83
C LEU A 124 9.18 1.11 2.36
N GLN A 125 9.43 1.09 3.68
CA GLN A 125 10.81 1.00 4.18
C GLN A 125 11.48 -0.27 3.65
N GLU A 126 10.72 -1.37 3.53
CA GLU A 126 11.08 -2.57 2.79
C GLU A 126 9.96 -2.88 1.78
N PRO A 127 10.07 -2.40 0.53
CA PRO A 127 8.98 -2.50 -0.43
C PRO A 127 8.58 -3.96 -0.69
N GLU A 128 9.53 -4.89 -0.65
CA GLU A 128 9.32 -6.29 -1.07
C GLU A 128 8.27 -7.02 -0.24
N ASP A 129 8.10 -6.65 1.03
CA ASP A 129 7.14 -7.28 1.93
C ASP A 129 5.70 -6.79 1.73
N LEU A 130 5.51 -5.69 0.99
CA LEU A 130 4.21 -5.03 0.76
C LEU A 130 3.50 -5.46 -0.53
N PHE A 131 4.22 -6.10 -1.45
CA PHE A 131 3.71 -6.44 -2.77
C PHE A 131 3.37 -7.93 -2.89
N PHE A 132 2.23 -8.21 -3.52
CA PHE A 132 1.84 -9.56 -3.89
C PHE A 132 2.50 -10.01 -5.21
N THR A 133 2.34 -11.29 -5.52
CA THR A 133 2.56 -11.83 -6.87
C THR A 133 1.27 -11.74 -7.71
N GLN A 134 1.38 -11.81 -9.04
CA GLN A 134 0.21 -11.88 -9.92
C GLN A 134 -0.68 -13.07 -9.58
N ALA A 135 -0.07 -14.21 -9.26
CA ALA A 135 -0.80 -15.43 -8.92
C ALA A 135 -1.65 -15.22 -7.66
N GLN A 136 -1.12 -14.53 -6.64
CA GLN A 136 -1.85 -14.18 -5.42
C GLN A 136 -2.98 -13.20 -5.72
N VAL A 137 -2.70 -12.14 -6.49
CA VAL A 137 -3.73 -11.16 -6.92
C VAL A 137 -4.87 -11.87 -7.66
N LYS A 138 -4.54 -12.75 -8.62
CA LYS A 138 -5.54 -13.52 -9.37
C LYS A 138 -6.37 -14.40 -8.44
N SER A 139 -5.71 -15.20 -7.60
CA SER A 139 -6.37 -16.10 -6.66
C SER A 139 -7.31 -15.34 -5.71
N PHE A 140 -6.86 -14.20 -5.21
CA PHE A 140 -7.66 -13.33 -4.36
C PHE A 140 -8.94 -12.86 -5.02
N ILE A 141 -8.84 -12.34 -6.25
CA ILE A 141 -9.99 -11.77 -6.95
C ILE A 141 -11.01 -12.88 -7.25
N LEU A 142 -10.56 -14.06 -7.67
CA LEU A 142 -11.45 -15.20 -7.92
C LEU A 142 -12.15 -15.70 -6.65
N LYS A 143 -11.46 -15.73 -5.51
CA LYS A 143 -11.99 -16.25 -4.25
C LYS A 143 -12.91 -15.27 -3.53
N ASN A 144 -12.68 -13.96 -3.69
CA ASN A 144 -13.34 -12.91 -2.90
C ASN A 144 -14.21 -12.00 -3.77
N GLN A 145 -14.83 -12.53 -4.84
CA GLN A 145 -15.69 -11.73 -5.73
C GLN A 145 -16.81 -11.03 -4.97
N ASP A 146 -17.49 -11.72 -4.05
CA ASP A 146 -18.57 -11.17 -3.22
C ASP A 146 -18.14 -9.99 -2.32
N TRP A 147 -16.84 -9.84 -2.09
CA TRP A 147 -16.29 -8.75 -1.27
C TRP A 147 -15.97 -7.50 -2.09
N LEU A 148 -15.70 -7.67 -3.38
CA LEU A 148 -15.31 -6.58 -4.27
C LEU A 148 -16.57 -5.80 -4.65
N HIS A 149 -16.74 -4.64 -4.01
CA HIS A 149 -17.97 -3.85 -4.10
C HIS A 149 -18.08 -3.14 -5.46
N GLU A 150 -19.30 -3.09 -6.02
CA GLU A 150 -19.55 -2.54 -7.37
C GLU A 150 -19.16 -1.07 -7.53
N ASP A 151 -19.36 -0.29 -6.49
CA ASP A 151 -19.07 1.14 -6.53
C ASP A 151 -17.62 1.48 -6.19
N CYS A 152 -16.83 0.49 -5.75
CA CYS A 152 -15.48 0.72 -5.24
C CYS A 152 -14.39 0.07 -6.08
N ILE A 153 -13.28 0.79 -6.22
CA ILE A 153 -12.06 0.26 -6.81
C ILE A 153 -11.21 -0.32 -5.68
N THR A 154 -10.81 -1.58 -5.83
CA THR A 154 -9.83 -2.20 -4.96
C THR A 154 -8.45 -2.11 -5.60
N HIS A 155 -7.52 -1.44 -4.92
CA HIS A 155 -6.14 -1.28 -5.33
C HIS A 155 -5.28 -2.37 -4.67
N ILE A 156 -4.65 -3.21 -5.49
CA ILE A 156 -3.80 -4.31 -5.02
C ILE A 156 -2.39 -4.09 -5.58
N PRO A 157 -1.42 -3.66 -4.77
CA PRO A 157 -0.05 -3.47 -5.21
C PRO A 157 0.61 -4.85 -5.38
N PHE A 158 1.30 -5.04 -6.50
CA PHE A 158 2.05 -6.27 -6.78
C PHE A 158 3.38 -5.97 -7.48
N LYS A 159 4.31 -6.92 -7.45
CA LYS A 159 5.64 -6.81 -8.07
C LYS A 159 5.72 -7.77 -9.24
N TYR A 160 6.28 -7.31 -10.36
CA TYR A 160 6.53 -8.13 -11.54
C TYR A 160 7.85 -7.72 -12.20
N GLY A 161 8.79 -8.65 -12.36
CA GLY A 161 10.07 -8.37 -13.03
C GLY A 161 10.86 -7.19 -12.39
N GLY A 162 10.75 -7.00 -11.08
CA GLY A 162 11.36 -5.87 -10.37
C GLY A 162 10.62 -4.52 -10.51
N ILE A 163 9.51 -4.50 -11.23
CA ILE A 163 8.63 -3.34 -11.41
C ILE A 163 7.49 -3.43 -10.40
N TYR A 164 7.13 -2.29 -9.82
CA TYR A 164 6.00 -2.17 -8.91
C TYR A 164 4.77 -1.72 -9.70
N LEU A 165 3.68 -2.45 -9.55
CA LEU A 165 2.44 -2.26 -10.27
C LEU A 165 1.27 -2.19 -9.28
N VAL A 166 0.14 -1.65 -9.73
CA VAL A 166 -1.12 -1.66 -8.98
C VAL A 166 -2.20 -2.25 -9.87
N ALA A 167 -2.86 -3.29 -9.40
CA ALA A 167 -4.09 -3.81 -9.99
C ALA A 167 -5.28 -3.04 -9.41
N ASN A 168 -5.99 -2.31 -10.26
CA ASN A 168 -7.27 -1.68 -9.97
C ASN A 168 -8.37 -2.66 -10.34
N VAL A 169 -9.00 -3.23 -9.32
CA VAL A 169 -10.08 -4.21 -9.46
C VAL A 169 -11.41 -3.49 -9.23
N SER A 170 -12.33 -3.58 -10.18
CA SER A 170 -13.68 -3.03 -10.08
C SER A 170 -14.70 -4.06 -10.57
N PHE A 171 -15.92 -4.02 -10.04
CA PHE A 171 -17.00 -4.90 -10.47
C PHE A 171 -18.11 -4.07 -11.10
N LYS A 172 -18.50 -4.42 -12.33
CA LYS A 172 -19.74 -3.92 -12.90
C LYS A 172 -20.77 -5.01 -12.82
N LYS A 173 -21.87 -4.73 -12.12
CA LYS A 173 -23.02 -5.64 -11.94
C LYS A 173 -23.61 -6.16 -13.26
N SER A 174 -23.39 -5.43 -14.36
CA SER A 174 -23.87 -5.82 -15.69
C SER A 174 -23.08 -6.97 -16.31
N ASP A 175 -21.84 -7.20 -15.87
CA ASP A 175 -20.89 -8.02 -16.60
C ASP A 175 -20.61 -9.35 -15.89
N ASP A 176 -21.07 -9.56 -14.64
CA ASP A 176 -20.75 -10.71 -13.76
C ASP A 176 -19.24 -11.02 -13.61
N ILE A 177 -18.41 -10.11 -14.10
CA ILE A 177 -16.99 -10.33 -14.38
C ILE A 177 -16.19 -9.17 -13.79
N PRO A 178 -15.15 -9.44 -12.98
CA PRO A 178 -14.25 -8.39 -12.51
C PRO A 178 -13.58 -7.67 -13.68
N SER A 179 -13.53 -6.35 -13.63
CA SER A 179 -12.63 -5.57 -14.47
C SER A 179 -11.35 -5.31 -13.70
N VAL A 180 -10.20 -5.76 -14.23
CA VAL A 180 -8.88 -5.49 -13.66
C VAL A 180 -8.07 -4.66 -14.62
N ILE A 181 -7.68 -3.47 -14.18
CA ILE A 181 -6.80 -2.59 -14.92
C ILE A 181 -5.47 -2.50 -14.17
N VAL A 182 -4.35 -2.72 -14.87
CA VAL A 182 -3.02 -2.69 -14.25
C VAL A 182 -2.33 -1.39 -14.61
N HIS A 183 -1.80 -0.70 -13.61
CA HIS A 183 -1.04 0.54 -13.79
C HIS A 183 0.37 0.42 -13.22
N ASN A 184 1.30 1.16 -13.82
CA ASN A 184 2.64 1.33 -13.27
C ASN A 184 2.58 2.28 -12.07
N SER A 185 3.13 1.86 -10.92
CA SER A 185 3.06 2.64 -9.68
C SER A 185 3.84 3.96 -9.74
N LYS A 186 4.82 4.07 -10.65
CA LYS A 186 5.62 5.28 -10.86
C LYS A 186 4.91 6.33 -11.71
N ALA A 187 3.81 5.97 -12.38
CA ALA A 187 3.03 6.95 -13.12
C ALA A 187 2.36 7.93 -12.13
N PRO A 188 2.26 9.23 -12.45
CA PRO A 188 1.67 10.25 -11.58
C PRO A 188 0.12 10.14 -11.56
N GLN A 189 -0.39 8.95 -11.32
CA GLN A 189 -1.82 8.70 -11.21
C GLN A 189 -2.33 9.09 -9.82
N ILE A 190 -3.50 9.73 -9.84
CA ILE A 190 -4.27 10.04 -8.62
C ILE A 190 -5.33 8.96 -8.49
N TYR A 191 -5.25 8.20 -7.41
CA TYR A 191 -6.23 7.19 -7.03
C TYR A 191 -7.35 7.91 -6.27
N SER A 192 -8.60 7.67 -6.66
CA SER A 192 -9.72 8.42 -6.09
C SER A 192 -10.19 7.81 -4.76
N GLY A 193 -10.33 8.65 -3.74
CA GLY A 193 -10.84 8.24 -2.43
C GLY A 193 -12.37 8.16 -2.35
N MET A 194 -13.12 8.53 -3.40
CA MET A 194 -14.58 8.52 -3.34
C MET A 194 -15.18 7.11 -3.18
N CYS A 195 -14.44 6.05 -3.52
CA CYS A 195 -14.78 4.65 -3.20
C CYS A 195 -13.55 3.75 -3.41
N GLY A 196 -12.43 4.05 -2.76
CA GLY A 196 -11.20 3.25 -2.89
C GLY A 196 -11.00 2.30 -1.71
N THR A 197 -10.67 1.05 -1.97
CA THR A 197 -10.14 0.12 -0.95
C THR A 197 -8.74 -0.30 -1.36
N ILE A 198 -7.82 -0.48 -0.43
CA ILE A 198 -6.45 -0.91 -0.69
C ILE A 198 -6.18 -2.18 0.10
N LEU A 199 -5.67 -3.20 -0.59
CA LEU A 199 -5.18 -4.42 0.03
C LEU A 199 -3.67 -4.32 0.18
N LEU A 200 -3.18 -4.60 1.38
CA LEU A 200 -1.76 -4.64 1.67
C LEU A 200 -1.43 -5.94 2.37
N SER A 201 -0.35 -6.59 1.96
CA SER A 201 0.24 -7.64 2.77
C SER A 201 0.60 -7.04 4.12
N ARG A 202 0.44 -7.84 5.16
CA ARG A 202 0.46 -7.39 6.55
C ARG A 202 1.69 -6.53 6.83
N ILE A 203 1.49 -5.22 6.95
CA ILE A 203 2.42 -4.38 7.68
C ILE A 203 2.36 -4.90 9.10
N VAL A 204 3.45 -5.49 9.58
CA VAL A 204 3.64 -5.66 11.02
C VAL A 204 3.82 -4.25 11.56
N VAL A 205 2.72 -3.53 11.78
CA VAL A 205 2.75 -2.31 12.57
C VAL A 205 3.12 -2.82 13.97
N PRO A 206 4.30 -2.50 14.49
CA PRO A 206 4.61 -2.86 15.86
C PRO A 206 3.56 -2.14 16.70
N CYS A 207 2.70 -2.89 17.38
CA CYS A 207 1.83 -2.32 18.39
C CYS A 207 2.75 -1.82 19.51
N TYR A 208 3.09 -0.53 19.48
CA TYR A 208 3.78 0.17 20.56
C TYR A 208 2.77 0.62 21.62
#